data_AF-A0A0N4VQ85-F1
#
_entry.id   AF-A0A0N4VQ85-F1
#
_cell.length_a   1.000
_cell.length_b   1.000
_cell.length_c   1.000
_cell.angle_alpha   90.00
_cell.angle_beta   90.00
_cell.angle_gamma   90.00
#
_symmetry.space_group_name_H-M   'P 1'
#
loop_
_entity.id
_entity.type
_entity.pdbx_description
1 polymer ?
#
loop_
_entity_poly.entity_id
_entity_poly.type
_entity_poly.pdbx_seq_one_letter_code
_entity_poly.pdbx_strand_id
1 'polypeptide(L)'
;MHEKDEYYFERSPKLFDSIFKHYVSGHLHRPLDVCVEEFRAELNYWNISENAISPCCWRPNCCEQSKNVDADNCERKGLDYFPMVIRTPRQRIYEIFEGDGSVISNLFIFANADCEENTYKTDIKPKQR
;
A
#
# COMPACT_ATOMS: atom_id res chain seq x y z
N MET A 1 -41.98 -16.63 13.87
CA MET A 1 -40.85 -16.16 14.69
C MET A 1 -39.62 -16.42 13.86
N HIS A 2 -39.01 -15.38 13.29
CA HIS A 2 -37.74 -15.57 12.61
C HIS A 2 -36.73 -15.97 13.68
N GLU A 3 -36.26 -17.20 13.55
CA GLU A 3 -35.06 -17.70 14.20
C GLU A 3 -33.97 -16.68 13.92
N LYS A 4 -33.28 -16.22 14.97
CA LYS A 4 -32.30 -15.15 14.80
C LYS A 4 -31.15 -15.67 13.94
N ASP A 5 -30.83 -14.98 12.85
CA ASP A 5 -29.68 -15.24 11.97
C ASP A 5 -28.36 -14.89 12.68
N GLU A 6 -28.10 -15.55 13.81
CA GLU A 6 -26.89 -15.41 14.61
C GLU A 6 -25.85 -16.42 14.13
N TYR A 7 -24.63 -15.93 13.87
CA TYR A 7 -23.49 -16.76 13.48
C TYR A 7 -22.46 -16.79 14.61
N TYR A 8 -21.97 -17.98 14.93
CA TYR A 8 -20.96 -18.21 15.95
C TYR A 8 -19.67 -18.75 15.33
N PHE A 9 -18.54 -18.16 15.70
CA PHE A 9 -17.21 -18.54 15.20
C PHE A 9 -16.29 -18.88 16.37
N GLU A 10 -15.71 -20.08 16.38
CA GLU A 10 -14.67 -20.48 17.35
C GLU A 10 -13.29 -19.96 16.91
N ARG A 11 -13.17 -18.65 16.69
CA ARG A 11 -11.96 -18.00 16.16
C ARG A 11 -11.51 -16.84 17.05
N SER A 12 -10.32 -16.33 16.80
CA SER A 12 -9.73 -15.24 17.58
C SER A 12 -10.53 -13.94 17.40
N PRO A 13 -11.20 -13.41 18.46
CA PRO A 13 -11.99 -12.19 18.34
C PRO A 13 -11.11 -10.98 18.00
N LYS A 14 -9.84 -11.02 18.42
CA LYS A 14 -8.85 -9.96 18.15
C LYS A 14 -8.58 -9.79 16.66
N LEU A 15 -8.53 -10.89 15.90
CA LEU A 15 -8.22 -10.87 14.47
C LEU A 15 -9.45 -10.55 13.64
N PHE A 16 -10.62 -10.98 14.13
CA PHE A 16 -11.89 -10.72 13.49
C PHE A 16 -12.15 -9.23 13.27
N ASP A 17 -11.73 -8.34 14.17
CA ASP A 17 -11.88 -6.89 14.01
C ASP A 17 -11.25 -6.38 12.70
N SER A 18 -10.07 -6.87 12.33
CA SER A 18 -9.40 -6.48 11.08
C SER A 18 -10.13 -7.04 9.85
N ILE A 19 -10.65 -8.25 9.94
CA ILE A 19 -11.43 -8.90 8.89
C ILE A 19 -12.74 -8.16 8.67
N PHE A 20 -13.46 -7.84 9.75
CA PHE A 20 -14.70 -7.09 9.72
C PHE A 20 -14.49 -5.69 9.12
N LYS A 21 -13.45 -4.97 9.56
CA LYS A 21 -13.08 -3.66 8.99
C LYS A 21 -12.77 -3.74 7.51
N HIS A 22 -12.18 -4.83 7.02
CA HIS A 22 -11.98 -5.02 5.59
C HIS A 22 -13.31 -5.11 4.83
N TYR A 23 -14.29 -5.86 5.31
CA TYR A 23 -15.61 -5.92 4.67
C TYR A 23 -16.37 -4.59 4.71
N VAL A 24 -16.18 -3.78 5.75
CA VAL A 24 -16.84 -2.47 5.87
C VAL A 24 -16.14 -1.38 5.05
N SER A 25 -14.82 -1.29 5.12
CA SER A 25 -14.03 -0.19 4.53
C SER A 25 -13.43 -0.52 3.16
N GLY A 26 -13.33 -1.80 2.79
CA GLY A 26 -12.58 -2.28 1.63
C GLY A 26 -11.06 -2.39 1.86
N HIS A 27 -10.53 -1.86 2.96
CA HIS A 27 -9.09 -1.84 3.24
C HIS A 27 -8.70 -2.88 4.28
N LEU A 28 -7.80 -3.80 3.90
CA LEU A 28 -7.28 -4.81 4.81
C LEU A 28 -6.01 -4.32 5.50
N HIS A 29 -6.08 -4.15 6.82
CA HIS A 29 -4.96 -3.78 7.67
C HIS A 29 -4.59 -4.90 8.63
N ARG A 30 -3.31 -5.27 8.65
CA ARG A 30 -2.75 -6.26 9.58
C ARG A 30 -2.44 -5.61 10.93
N PRO A 31 -2.93 -6.15 12.06
CA PRO A 31 -2.51 -5.73 13.39
C PRO A 31 -1.00 -5.95 13.62
N LEU A 32 -0.32 -5.01 14.28
CA LEU A 32 1.13 -5.07 14.52
C LEU A 32 1.51 -6.05 15.64
N ASP A 33 0.57 -6.35 16.52
CA ASP A 33 0.72 -7.14 17.74
C ASP A 33 0.31 -8.62 17.54
N VAL A 34 0.34 -9.08 16.30
CA VAL A 34 -0.08 -10.42 15.87
C VAL A 34 0.98 -11.02 14.94
N CYS A 35 1.23 -12.32 15.10
CA CYS A 35 2.12 -13.06 14.23
C CYS A 35 1.60 -13.07 12.79
N VAL A 36 2.50 -12.93 11.80
CA VAL A 36 2.11 -12.95 10.37
C VAL A 36 1.38 -14.24 10.02
N GLU A 37 1.85 -15.37 10.53
CA GLU A 37 1.28 -16.69 10.24
C GLU A 37 -0.13 -16.86 10.83
N GLU A 38 -0.35 -16.35 12.05
CA GLU A 38 -1.66 -16.38 12.69
C GLU A 38 -2.68 -15.55 11.90
N PHE A 39 -2.26 -14.37 11.43
CA PHE A 39 -3.11 -13.53 10.58
C PHE A 39 -3.37 -14.16 9.20
N ARG A 40 -2.35 -14.80 8.60
CA ARG A 40 -2.48 -15.54 7.33
C ARG A 40 -3.48 -16.70 7.44
N ALA A 41 -3.45 -17.43 8.55
CA ALA A 41 -4.40 -18.50 8.82
C ALA A 41 -5.85 -17.99 8.92
N GLU A 42 -6.07 -16.80 9.49
CA GLU A 42 -7.40 -16.16 9.47
C GLU A 42 -7.80 -15.74 8.05
N LEU A 43 -6.93 -15.08 7.29
CA LEU A 43 -7.26 -14.68 5.91
C LEU A 43 -7.67 -15.88 5.04
N ASN A 44 -6.97 -17.01 5.20
CA ASN A 44 -7.32 -18.25 4.52
C ASN A 44 -8.70 -18.78 4.97
N TYR A 45 -9.02 -18.72 6.27
CA TYR A 45 -10.34 -19.13 6.79
C TYR A 45 -11.48 -18.27 6.21
N TRP A 46 -11.28 -16.96 6.13
CA TRP A 46 -12.26 -16.01 5.58
C TRP A 46 -12.24 -15.94 4.04
N ASN A 47 -11.39 -16.75 3.39
CA ASN A 47 -11.20 -16.76 1.94
C ASN A 47 -10.84 -15.37 1.36
N ILE A 48 -10.03 -14.61 2.09
CA ILE A 48 -9.52 -13.30 1.68
C ILE A 48 -8.11 -13.50 1.15
N SER A 49 -7.84 -12.97 -0.04
CA SER A 49 -6.50 -13.01 -0.62
C SER A 49 -5.53 -12.16 0.20
N GLU A 50 -4.36 -12.70 0.50
CA GLU A 50 -3.28 -11.96 1.17
C GLU A 50 -2.80 -10.74 0.35
N ASN A 51 -2.99 -10.79 -0.96
CA ASN A 51 -2.69 -9.67 -1.86
C ASN A 51 -3.64 -8.47 -1.65
N ALA A 52 -4.73 -8.65 -0.90
CA ALA A 52 -5.64 -7.57 -0.53
C ALA A 52 -5.11 -6.68 0.61
N ILE A 53 -3.99 -7.07 1.26
CA ILE A 53 -3.39 -6.28 2.33
C ILE A 53 -2.95 -4.93 1.76
N SER A 54 -3.41 -3.85 2.40
CA SER A 54 -3.08 -2.50 1.97
C SER A 54 -1.58 -2.23 2.07
N PRO A 55 -0.98 -1.44 1.15
CA PRO A 55 0.46 -1.20 1.12
C PRO A 55 1.06 -0.70 2.43
N CYS A 56 0.27 0.03 3.23
CA CYS A 56 0.70 0.53 4.55
C CYS A 56 1.01 -0.58 5.57
N CYS A 57 0.48 -1.79 5.37
CA CYS A 57 0.59 -2.93 6.29
C CYS A 57 1.47 -4.07 5.74
N TRP A 58 2.01 -3.94 4.52
CA TRP A 58 2.91 -4.90 3.88
C TRP A 58 4.35 -4.84 4.46
N ARG A 59 4.48 -4.84 5.79
CA ARG A 59 5.79 -4.96 6.41
C ARG A 59 6.10 -6.45 6.59
N PRO A 60 7.10 -7.01 5.88
CA PRO A 60 7.77 -8.19 6.38
C PRO A 60 8.22 -7.86 7.78
N ASN A 61 7.96 -8.75 8.72
CA ASN A 61 8.77 -8.80 9.93
C ASN A 61 10.19 -9.18 9.49
N CYS A 62 10.98 -8.18 9.07
CA CYS A 62 12.37 -8.35 8.67
C CYS A 62 13.23 -8.47 9.94
N CYS A 63 12.95 -9.49 10.74
CA CYS A 63 13.75 -9.91 11.88
C CYS A 63 13.46 -11.37 12.23
N GLU A 64 13.52 -12.27 11.25
CA GLU A 64 13.77 -13.70 11.54
C GLU A 64 14.65 -14.41 10.50
N GLN A 65 15.21 -13.68 9.54
CA GLN A 65 16.17 -14.21 8.57
C GLN A 65 17.54 -13.55 8.73
N SER A 66 18.12 -13.68 9.93
CA SER A 66 19.54 -13.43 10.14
C SER A 66 20.24 -14.71 10.59
N LYS A 67 20.14 -15.79 9.80
CA LYS A 67 21.13 -16.88 9.81
C LYS A 67 21.32 -17.42 8.39
N ASN A 68 22.32 -16.88 7.70
CA ASN A 68 23.08 -17.51 6.60
C ASN A 68 22.32 -17.79 5.29
N VAL A 69 22.15 -16.78 4.42
CA VAL A 69 22.00 -17.03 2.98
C VAL A 69 22.87 -16.02 2.24
N ASP A 70 23.96 -16.50 1.65
CA ASP A 70 24.84 -15.73 0.78
C ASP A 70 24.05 -15.22 -0.44
N ALA A 71 24.33 -13.97 -0.82
CA ALA A 71 23.50 -13.10 -1.62
C ALA A 71 23.30 -13.47 -3.11
N ASP A 72 23.56 -14.71 -3.53
CA ASP A 72 23.75 -15.03 -4.96
C ASP A 72 22.86 -16.14 -5.53
N ASN A 73 21.75 -16.52 -4.87
CA ASN A 73 20.83 -17.50 -5.45
C ASN A 73 19.35 -17.28 -5.05
N CYS A 74 18.71 -16.28 -5.66
CA CYS A 74 17.29 -15.94 -5.51
C CYS A 74 16.47 -16.30 -6.76
N GLU A 75 16.85 -17.34 -7.51
CA GLU A 75 15.99 -17.89 -8.56
C GLU A 75 15.46 -19.25 -8.13
N ARG A 76 14.12 -19.31 -7.95
CA ARG A 76 13.25 -20.50 -7.86
C ARG A 76 12.76 -20.95 -6.48
N LYS A 77 12.01 -20.10 -5.78
CA LYS A 77 10.84 -20.57 -5.01
C LYS A 77 9.70 -19.57 -5.19
N GLY A 78 8.72 -19.93 -6.03
CA GLY A 78 7.48 -19.18 -6.26
C GLY A 78 6.63 -19.12 -5.00
N LEU A 79 7.01 -18.25 -4.07
CA LEU A 79 6.16 -17.76 -3.01
C LEU A 79 5.76 -16.36 -3.40
N ASP A 80 4.45 -16.12 -3.40
CA ASP A 80 3.77 -14.86 -3.75
C ASP A 80 4.01 -13.77 -2.70
N TYR A 81 5.22 -13.72 -2.17
CA TYR A 81 5.72 -12.67 -1.34
C TYR A 81 6.24 -11.60 -2.28
N PHE A 82 5.37 -10.65 -2.69
CA PHE A 82 5.79 -9.44 -3.39
C PHE A 82 7.01 -8.86 -2.66
N PRO A 83 8.22 -8.95 -3.25
CA PRO A 83 9.38 -8.34 -2.66
C PRO A 83 9.06 -6.86 -2.59
N MET A 84 9.32 -6.23 -1.45
CA MET A 84 9.51 -4.79 -1.43
C MET A 84 10.56 -4.50 -2.51
N VAL A 85 10.12 -4.06 -3.68
CA VAL A 85 10.99 -3.89 -4.84
C VAL A 85 12.04 -2.88 -4.40
N ILE A 86 13.29 -3.32 -4.27
CA ILE A 86 14.40 -2.38 -4.20
C ILE A 86 14.36 -1.66 -5.55
N ARG A 87 13.72 -0.49 -5.57
CA ARG A 87 13.51 0.25 -6.80
C ARG A 87 14.88 0.63 -7.33
N THR A 88 15.15 0.22 -8.55
CA THR A 88 16.28 0.78 -9.27
C THR A 88 16.11 2.30 -9.29
N PRO A 89 17.20 3.09 -9.27
CA PRO A 89 17.11 4.55 -9.34
C PRO A 89 16.19 5.01 -10.49
N ARG A 90 16.21 4.26 -11.61
CA ARG A 90 15.37 4.48 -12.78
C ARG A 90 13.87 4.32 -12.51
N GLN A 91 13.44 3.26 -11.82
CA GLN A 91 12.03 3.04 -11.51
C GLN A 91 11.49 4.10 -10.55
N ARG A 92 12.30 4.51 -9.57
CA ARG A 92 11.93 5.57 -8.63
C ARG A 92 11.71 6.91 -9.33
N ILE A 93 12.48 7.21 -10.37
CA ILE A 93 12.32 8.42 -11.19
C ILE A 93 10.98 8.39 -11.95
N TYR A 94 10.57 7.26 -12.53
CA TYR A 94 9.29 7.16 -13.23
C TYR A 94 8.09 7.41 -12.32
N GLU A 95 8.08 6.84 -11.12
CA GLU A 95 7.00 7.06 -10.15
C GLU A 95 6.92 8.52 -9.67
N ILE A 96 8.08 9.19 -9.54
CA ILE A 96 8.12 10.63 -9.23
C ILE A 96 7.41 11.44 -10.33
N PHE A 97 7.58 11.06 -11.60
CA PHE A 97 6.89 11.71 -12.72
C PHE A 97 5.39 11.37 -12.76
N GLU A 98 4.98 10.16 -12.35
CA GLU A 98 3.58 9.73 -12.37
C GLU A 98 2.76 10.23 -11.18
N GLY A 99 3.39 10.61 -10.06
CA GLY A 99 2.68 11.13 -8.89
C GLY A 99 2.56 10.12 -7.75
N ASP A 100 3.68 9.67 -7.19
CA ASP A 100 3.70 8.72 -6.06
C ASP A 100 3.22 9.30 -4.70
N GLY A 101 2.85 10.59 -4.69
CA GLY A 101 2.42 11.32 -3.50
C GLY A 101 3.55 11.73 -2.56
N SER A 102 4.81 11.45 -2.91
CA SER A 102 5.96 11.91 -2.15
C SER A 102 6.15 13.42 -2.27
N VAL A 103 6.81 14.04 -1.27
CA VAL A 103 7.11 15.48 -1.29
C VAL A 103 7.92 15.88 -2.52
N ILE A 104 8.81 14.99 -2.99
CA ILE A 104 9.63 15.21 -4.18
C ILE A 104 8.76 15.19 -5.44
N SER A 105 7.85 14.23 -5.58
CA SER A 105 6.92 14.16 -6.71
C SER A 105 5.97 15.35 -6.72
N ASN A 106 5.40 15.72 -5.56
CA ASN A 106 4.57 16.91 -5.43
C ASN A 106 5.34 18.17 -5.82
N LEU A 107 6.55 18.39 -5.29
CA LEU A 107 7.39 19.54 -5.65
C LEU A 107 7.71 19.55 -7.15
N PHE A 108 8.01 18.40 -7.75
CA PHE A 108 8.24 18.28 -9.18
C PHE A 108 6.99 18.67 -9.98
N ILE A 109 5.82 18.13 -9.62
CA ILE A 109 4.55 18.46 -10.28
C ILE A 109 4.24 19.95 -10.11
N PHE A 110 4.39 20.52 -8.91
CA PHE A 110 4.16 21.96 -8.67
C PHE A 110 5.13 22.84 -9.45
N ALA A 111 6.43 22.53 -9.42
CA ALA A 111 7.43 23.30 -10.15
C ALA A 111 7.26 23.25 -11.68
N ASN A 112 6.65 22.17 -12.20
CA ASN A 112 6.33 22.04 -13.62
C ASN A 112 4.90 22.51 -13.96
N ALA A 113 3.99 22.65 -12.99
CA ALA A 113 2.66 23.23 -13.18
C ALA A 113 2.72 24.72 -13.52
N ASP A 114 3.77 25.42 -13.05
CA ASP A 114 3.97 26.85 -13.32
C ASP A 114 4.41 27.18 -14.76
N CYS A 115 4.51 26.17 -15.65
CA CYS A 115 4.83 26.38 -17.06
C CYS A 115 3.61 26.59 -17.97
N GLU A 116 2.37 26.39 -17.51
CA GLU A 116 1.16 26.56 -18.35
C GLU A 116 0.38 27.87 -18.14
N GLU A 117 0.70 28.70 -17.13
CA GLU A 117 -0.03 29.97 -16.91
C GLU A 117 0.61 31.22 -17.56
N ASN A 118 1.75 31.11 -18.24
CA ASN A 118 2.40 32.27 -18.89
C ASN A 118 2.09 32.46 -20.38
N THR A 119 1.04 31.83 -20.92
CA THR A 119 0.66 32.02 -22.33
C THR A 119 -0.81 32.33 -22.57
N TYR A 120 -1.51 33.08 -21.72
CA TYR A 120 -2.72 33.80 -22.17
C TYR A 120 -3.17 34.93 -21.22
N LYS A 121 -3.36 36.10 -21.82
CA LYS A 121 -4.06 37.31 -21.35
C LYS A 121 -3.28 38.20 -20.36
N THR A 122 -2.48 39.12 -20.90
CA THR A 122 -2.83 40.48 -21.38
C THR A 122 -3.23 41.41 -20.25
N ASP A 123 -2.57 42.58 -20.12
CA ASP A 123 -3.31 43.82 -19.95
C ASP A 123 -2.51 45.10 -20.30
N ILE A 124 -3.11 45.84 -21.24
CA ILE A 124 -3.41 47.28 -21.17
C ILE A 124 -2.22 48.25 -21.24
N LYS A 125 -2.09 48.91 -22.40
CA LYS A 125 -1.37 50.18 -22.55
C LYS A 125 -2.06 51.26 -21.69
N PRO A 126 -1.31 52.04 -20.89
CA PRO A 126 -1.87 53.20 -20.21
C PRO A 126 -2.09 54.33 -21.21
N LYS A 127 -3.33 54.83 -21.26
CA LYS A 127 -3.71 56.04 -21.99
C LYS A 127 -3.18 57.25 -21.22
N GLN A 128 -2.20 57.95 -21.78
CA GLN A 128 -1.77 59.28 -21.32
C GLN A 128 -2.46 60.33 -22.20
N ARG A 129 -2.74 61.50 -21.57
CA ARG A 129 -3.56 62.63 -22.03
C ARG A 129 -3.40 63.06 -23.49
#